data_AF-A0ABD0NXS1-F1
#
_entry.id   AF-A0ABD0NXS1-F1
#
_cell.length_a   1.000
_cell.length_b   1.000
_cell.length_c   1.000
_cell.angle_alpha   90.00
_cell.angle_beta   90.00
_cell.angle_gamma   90.00
#
_symmetry.space_group_name_H-M   'P 1'
#
loop_
_entity.id
_entity.type
_entity.pdbx_description
1 polymer ?
#
loop_
_entity_poly.entity_id
_entity_poly.type
_entity_poly.pdbx_seq_one_letter_code
_entity_poly.pdbx_strand_id
1 'polypeptide(L)'
;GPPGSPGLPGPAGPAGGGYDTSGGYDEAKDYEVDATIKSLNTQIENLLSPEGSKKNPARTCRDIRLSHPEWSSGFYWIDPNQGCTMDAIKAYCDFSTGQTCIHPHPESIPRKNWYRNSQEKKHVWFGETINGGTEFGYNDETLSPQSMATQLAFMRLLANQAVQNITYHCKNSIAYMDAENGNLKKAVLLQGSNDVELRAEGNSRFTFSVLEDGCS
;
A
#
# COMPACT_ATOMS: atom_id res chain seq x y z
N GLY A 1 70.44 60.17 -35.86
CA GLY A 1 71.35 59.14 -36.39
C GLY A 1 70.54 58.11 -37.15
N PRO A 2 71.12 57.35 -38.08
CA PRO A 2 70.36 56.33 -38.80
C PRO A 2 69.90 55.23 -37.82
N PRO A 3 68.78 54.54 -38.10
CA PRO A 3 68.31 53.42 -37.30
C PRO A 3 69.34 52.29 -37.26
N GLY A 4 69.52 51.66 -36.10
CA GLY A 4 70.41 50.52 -35.92
C GLY A 4 69.93 49.29 -36.70
N SER A 5 70.88 48.46 -37.14
CA SER A 5 70.60 47.23 -37.87
C SER A 5 69.79 46.23 -37.05
N PRO A 6 68.88 45.45 -37.66
CA PRO A 6 68.11 44.42 -36.97
C PRO A 6 69.01 43.37 -36.29
N GLY A 7 68.60 42.92 -35.10
CA GLY A 7 69.30 41.87 -34.36
C GLY A 7 69.19 40.48 -35.01
N LEU A 8 70.17 39.61 -34.71
CA LEU A 8 70.23 38.25 -35.25
C LEU A 8 69.04 37.39 -34.77
N PRO A 9 68.57 36.42 -35.58
CA PRO A 9 67.56 35.46 -35.16
C PRO A 9 68.01 34.63 -33.95
N GLY A 10 67.10 34.38 -33.02
CA GLY A 10 67.36 33.52 -31.86
C GLY A 10 67.53 32.04 -32.24
N PRO A 11 68.20 31.23 -31.40
CA PRO A 11 68.39 29.80 -31.65
C PRO A 11 67.07 29.03 -31.68
N ALA A 12 67.04 27.93 -32.43
CA ALA A 12 65.87 27.04 -32.50
C ALA A 12 65.54 26.45 -31.13
N GLY A 13 64.26 26.44 -30.78
CA GLY A 13 63.76 25.80 -29.55
C GLY A 13 63.91 24.27 -29.59
N PRO A 14 63.98 23.60 -28.44
CA PRO A 14 64.11 22.15 -28.37
C PRO A 14 62.89 21.43 -28.95
N ALA A 15 63.13 20.25 -29.51
CA ALA A 15 62.13 19.43 -30.20
C ALA A 15 60.97 19.01 -29.29
N GLY A 16 59.76 19.01 -29.85
CA GLY A 16 58.52 18.65 -29.16
C GLY A 16 58.57 17.24 -28.56
N GLY A 17 58.18 17.14 -27.28
CA GLY A 17 58.11 15.90 -26.53
C GLY A 17 57.14 14.89 -27.15
N GLY A 18 57.48 13.61 -26.98
CA GLY A 18 56.73 12.47 -27.47
C GLY A 18 55.30 12.41 -26.96
N TYR A 19 54.46 11.80 -27.79
CA TYR A 19 53.10 11.40 -27.49
C TYR A 19 53.13 10.28 -26.44
N ASP A 20 53.00 10.63 -25.16
CA ASP A 20 52.55 9.69 -24.15
C ASP A 20 51.06 9.43 -24.39
N THR A 21 50.75 8.31 -25.07
CA THR A 21 49.42 7.71 -25.04
C THR A 21 49.11 7.27 -23.61
N SER A 22 48.47 8.14 -22.83
CA SER A 22 47.89 7.81 -21.54
C SER A 22 46.65 6.92 -21.73
N GLY A 23 46.85 5.61 -21.90
CA GLY A 23 45.80 4.60 -21.96
C GLY A 23 45.18 4.29 -20.58
N GLY A 24 44.70 5.32 -19.86
CA GLY A 24 44.08 5.16 -18.54
C GLY A 24 42.92 6.12 -18.26
N TYR A 25 42.60 7.02 -19.19
CA TYR A 25 41.45 7.94 -19.07
C TYR A 25 40.19 7.45 -19.79
N ASP A 26 40.31 6.52 -20.74
CA ASP A 26 39.16 5.98 -21.48
C ASP A 26 38.47 4.83 -20.73
N GLU A 27 39.21 3.92 -20.09
CA GLU A 27 38.62 2.82 -19.29
C GLU A 27 37.77 3.31 -18.10
N ALA A 28 38.20 4.38 -17.43
CA ALA A 28 37.45 4.95 -16.30
C ALA A 28 36.18 5.70 -16.75
N LYS A 29 36.23 6.36 -17.91
CA LYS A 29 35.05 7.00 -18.52
C LYS A 29 34.07 5.98 -19.06
N ASP A 30 34.56 4.91 -19.67
CA ASP A 30 33.72 3.81 -20.16
C ASP A 30 33.02 3.11 -18.98
N TYR A 31 33.69 2.93 -17.85
CA TYR A 31 33.06 2.39 -16.64
C TYR A 31 31.97 3.32 -16.06
N GLU A 32 32.19 4.64 -16.07
CA GLU A 32 31.19 5.62 -15.62
C GLU A 32 29.97 5.68 -16.56
N VAL A 33 30.20 5.62 -17.87
CA VAL A 33 29.14 5.56 -18.88
C VAL A 33 28.34 4.27 -18.75
N ASP A 34 29.02 3.11 -18.62
CA ASP A 34 28.37 1.81 -18.45
C ASP A 34 27.55 1.75 -17.15
N ALA A 35 28.07 2.30 -16.06
CA ALA A 35 27.34 2.41 -14.80
C ALA A 35 26.08 3.29 -14.95
N THR A 36 26.19 4.38 -15.70
CA THR A 36 25.06 5.28 -16.00
C THR A 36 24.00 4.59 -16.85
N ILE A 37 24.40 3.87 -17.90
CA ILE A 37 23.49 3.11 -18.76
C ILE A 37 22.76 2.02 -17.95
N LYS A 38 23.48 1.27 -17.12
CA LYS A 38 22.87 0.28 -16.22
C LYS A 38 21.85 0.92 -15.29
N SER A 39 22.19 2.05 -14.67
CA SER A 39 21.27 2.79 -13.80
C SER A 39 20.01 3.25 -14.53
N LEU A 40 20.15 3.78 -15.75
CA LEU A 40 19.01 4.21 -16.57
C LEU A 40 18.13 3.02 -16.99
N ASN A 41 18.72 1.90 -17.39
CA ASN A 41 17.97 0.68 -17.71
C ASN A 41 17.18 0.17 -16.50
N THR A 42 17.80 0.11 -15.32
CA THR A 42 17.10 -0.27 -14.08
C THR A 42 15.98 0.72 -13.72
N GLN A 43 16.15 2.02 -13.98
CA GLN A 43 15.07 3.00 -13.77
C GLN A 43 13.90 2.79 -14.74
N ILE A 44 14.18 2.50 -16.01
CA ILE A 44 13.16 2.18 -17.00
C ILE A 44 12.42 0.89 -16.63
N GLU A 45 13.14 -0.17 -16.25
CA GLU A 45 12.56 -1.44 -15.81
C GLU A 45 11.63 -1.25 -14.60
N ASN A 46 12.04 -0.45 -13.61
CA ASN A 46 11.21 -0.14 -12.44
C ASN A 46 9.94 0.64 -12.79
N LEU A 47 9.97 1.46 -13.85
CA LEU A 47 8.79 2.18 -14.33
C LEU A 47 7.84 1.24 -15.10
N LEU A 48 8.38 0.31 -15.88
CA LEU A 48 7.61 -0.61 -16.71
C LEU A 48 7.01 -1.76 -15.89
N SER A 49 7.77 -2.29 -14.94
CA SER A 49 7.43 -3.48 -14.14
C SER A 49 7.74 -3.23 -12.66
N PRO A 50 7.03 -2.30 -12.00
CA PRO A 50 7.31 -1.93 -10.62
C PRO A 50 7.30 -3.14 -9.69
N GLU A 51 8.31 -3.17 -8.84
CA GLU A 51 8.62 -4.30 -7.95
C GLU A 51 7.76 -4.29 -6.67
N GLY A 52 6.84 -3.35 -6.49
CA GLY A 52 6.00 -3.28 -5.28
C GLY A 52 6.78 -2.92 -4.01
N SER A 53 7.90 -2.21 -4.13
CA SER A 53 8.63 -1.60 -3.01
C SER A 53 8.05 -0.22 -2.69
N LYS A 54 8.34 0.36 -1.51
CA LYS A 54 7.84 1.70 -1.17
C LYS A 54 8.30 2.78 -2.17
N LYS A 55 9.48 2.58 -2.76
CA LYS A 55 10.04 3.49 -3.76
C LYS A 55 9.39 3.31 -5.14
N ASN A 56 9.12 2.06 -5.51
CA ASN A 56 8.51 1.69 -6.79
C ASN A 56 7.26 0.83 -6.54
N PRO A 57 6.16 1.42 -6.01
CA PRO A 57 4.95 0.67 -5.73
C PRO A 57 4.29 0.23 -7.05
N ALA A 58 3.70 -0.95 -7.05
CA ALA A 58 2.91 -1.42 -8.19
C ALA A 58 1.46 -0.96 -8.06
N ARG A 59 0.68 -0.99 -9.13
CA ARG A 59 -0.71 -0.52 -9.05
C ARG A 59 -1.61 -1.41 -8.17
N THR A 60 -1.50 -2.73 -8.31
CA THR A 60 -2.21 -3.72 -7.48
C THR A 60 -1.36 -4.97 -7.28
N CYS A 61 -1.73 -5.83 -6.32
CA CYS A 61 -1.10 -7.15 -6.18
C CYS A 61 -1.22 -8.02 -7.44
N ARG A 62 -2.31 -7.85 -8.20
CA ARG A 62 -2.50 -8.56 -9.48
C ARG A 62 -1.44 -8.14 -10.50
N ASP A 63 -1.11 -6.85 -10.56
CA ASP A 63 -0.09 -6.32 -11.48
C ASP A 63 1.32 -6.80 -11.10
N ILE A 64 1.63 -6.89 -9.79
CA ILE A 64 2.87 -7.52 -9.30
C ILE A 64 2.94 -8.97 -9.78
N ARG A 65 1.86 -9.75 -9.57
CA ARG A 65 1.82 -11.17 -9.93
C ARG A 65 2.00 -11.41 -11.43
N LEU A 66 1.46 -10.53 -12.28
CA LEU A 66 1.60 -10.63 -13.74
C LEU A 66 3.02 -10.28 -14.20
N SER A 67 3.66 -9.32 -13.54
CA SER A 67 5.01 -8.85 -13.88
C SER A 67 6.11 -9.75 -13.32
N HIS A 68 5.88 -10.35 -12.14
CA HIS A 68 6.83 -11.16 -11.39
C HIS A 68 6.19 -12.50 -10.92
N PRO A 69 5.96 -13.47 -11.83
CA PRO A 69 5.23 -14.72 -11.53
C PRO A 69 5.95 -15.69 -10.59
N GLU A 70 7.24 -15.49 -10.35
CA GLU A 70 8.07 -16.28 -9.45
C GLU A 70 8.00 -15.80 -7.99
N TRP A 71 7.39 -14.63 -7.75
CA TRP A 71 7.29 -14.06 -6.41
C TRP A 71 6.24 -14.73 -5.54
N SER A 72 6.49 -14.72 -4.23
CA SER A 72 5.67 -15.33 -3.20
C SER A 72 4.68 -14.35 -2.57
N SER A 73 3.56 -14.85 -2.03
CA SER A 73 2.65 -14.03 -1.22
C SER A 73 3.38 -13.33 -0.07
N GLY A 74 2.99 -12.10 0.24
CA GLY A 74 3.69 -11.27 1.23
C GLY A 74 3.18 -9.84 1.27
N PHE A 75 3.83 -8.99 2.08
CA PHE A 75 3.51 -7.57 2.12
C PHE A 75 4.27 -6.81 1.04
N TYR A 76 3.53 -6.02 0.26
CA TYR A 76 4.04 -5.15 -0.79
C TYR A 76 3.48 -3.74 -0.64
N TRP A 77 4.08 -2.78 -1.33
CA TRP A 77 3.55 -1.43 -1.49
C TRP A 77 2.84 -1.33 -2.83
N ILE A 78 1.62 -0.82 -2.78
CA ILE A 78 0.79 -0.60 -3.96
C ILE A 78 0.30 0.85 -4.03
N ASP A 79 0.09 1.32 -5.25
CA ASP A 79 -0.38 2.67 -5.56
C ASP A 79 -1.56 2.64 -6.57
N PRO A 80 -2.78 2.29 -6.12
CA PRO A 80 -3.96 2.16 -6.98
C PRO A 80 -4.36 3.44 -7.73
N ASN A 81 -4.26 4.60 -7.09
CA ASN A 81 -4.58 5.91 -7.69
C ASN A 81 -3.47 6.43 -8.62
N GLN A 82 -2.25 5.87 -8.52
CA GLN A 82 -1.07 6.27 -9.27
C GLN A 82 -0.66 7.73 -9.00
N GLY A 83 0.33 8.21 -9.75
CA GLY A 83 0.80 9.58 -9.65
C GLY A 83 1.87 9.73 -8.57
N CYS A 84 1.54 10.34 -7.45
CA CYS A 84 2.52 10.62 -6.40
C CYS A 84 2.68 9.42 -5.47
N THR A 85 3.76 8.66 -5.61
CA THR A 85 4.00 7.42 -4.83
C THR A 85 4.11 7.60 -3.31
N MET A 86 4.11 8.84 -2.80
CA MET A 86 4.16 9.15 -1.37
C MET A 86 2.88 8.74 -0.63
N ASP A 87 1.75 8.60 -1.33
CA ASP A 87 0.48 8.15 -0.75
C ASP A 87 0.20 6.64 -0.99
N ALA A 88 1.20 5.90 -1.48
CA ALA A 88 1.12 4.46 -1.67
C ALA A 88 0.83 3.74 -0.34
N ILE A 89 0.09 2.63 -0.42
CA ILE A 89 -0.36 1.87 0.75
C ILE A 89 0.35 0.53 0.83
N LYS A 90 0.57 0.05 2.05
CA LYS A 90 1.08 -1.31 2.29
C LYS A 90 -0.10 -2.29 2.31
N ALA A 91 -0.03 -3.34 1.51
CA ALA A 91 -1.05 -4.38 1.42
C ALA A 91 -0.41 -5.77 1.45
N TYR A 92 -1.14 -6.76 1.95
CA TYR A 92 -0.76 -8.16 1.81
C TYR A 92 -1.26 -8.68 0.46
N CYS A 93 -0.34 -9.12 -0.39
CA CYS A 93 -0.65 -9.78 -1.64
C CYS A 93 -0.69 -11.28 -1.42
N ASP A 94 -1.87 -11.86 -1.57
CA ASP A 94 -2.01 -13.30 -1.64
C ASP A 94 -2.05 -13.75 -3.10
N PHE A 95 -0.91 -14.18 -3.62
CA PHE A 95 -0.79 -14.65 -5.00
C PHE A 95 -1.40 -16.03 -5.24
N SER A 96 -1.74 -16.77 -4.18
CA SER A 96 -2.46 -18.05 -4.31
C SER A 96 -3.92 -17.83 -4.69
N THR A 97 -4.54 -16.78 -4.13
CA THR A 97 -5.93 -16.39 -4.41
C THR A 97 -6.06 -15.22 -5.37
N GLY A 98 -4.97 -14.49 -5.62
CA GLY A 98 -4.95 -13.27 -6.43
C GLY A 98 -5.51 -12.04 -5.71
N GLN A 99 -5.57 -12.05 -4.38
CA GLN A 99 -6.19 -11.00 -3.57
C GLN A 99 -5.19 -9.91 -3.13
N THR A 100 -5.72 -8.69 -3.02
CA THR A 100 -5.06 -7.57 -2.34
C THR A 100 -5.76 -7.35 -1.00
N CYS A 101 -5.07 -7.61 0.10
CA CYS A 101 -5.64 -7.54 1.45
C CYS A 101 -5.10 -6.30 2.18
N ILE A 102 -6.00 -5.40 2.56
CA ILE A 102 -5.69 -4.19 3.32
C ILE A 102 -6.14 -4.43 4.76
N HIS A 103 -5.21 -4.30 5.69
CA HIS A 103 -5.46 -4.58 7.11
C HIS A 103 -6.01 -3.35 7.83
N PRO A 104 -6.93 -3.52 8.79
CA PRO A 104 -7.39 -2.42 9.62
C PRO A 104 -6.32 -1.99 10.61
N HIS A 105 -6.37 -0.72 11.02
CA HIS A 105 -5.59 -0.19 12.12
C HIS A 105 -6.51 0.62 13.07
N PRO A 106 -6.61 0.24 14.35
CA PRO A 106 -5.98 -0.93 14.99
C PRO A 106 -6.55 -2.27 14.50
N GLU A 107 -5.75 -3.34 14.52
CA GLU A 107 -6.18 -4.68 14.08
C GLU A 107 -7.19 -5.34 15.03
N SER A 108 -7.23 -4.93 16.30
CA SER A 108 -8.15 -5.49 17.28
C SER A 108 -8.64 -4.46 18.29
N ILE A 109 -9.86 -4.68 18.78
CA ILE A 109 -10.48 -3.87 19.82
C ILE A 109 -10.35 -4.60 21.17
N PRO A 110 -9.85 -3.95 22.23
CA PRO A 110 -9.68 -4.58 23.55
C PRO A 110 -10.97 -5.22 24.10
N ARG A 111 -10.84 -6.40 24.68
CA ARG A 111 -11.98 -7.11 25.30
C ARG A 111 -12.24 -6.54 26.69
N LYS A 112 -13.23 -5.66 26.79
CA LYS A 112 -13.71 -5.08 28.07
C LYS A 112 -15.21 -4.83 28.03
N ASN A 113 -15.76 -4.44 29.17
CA ASN A 113 -17.12 -3.92 29.20
C ASN A 113 -17.13 -2.52 28.58
N TRP A 114 -17.61 -2.43 27.34
CA TRP A 114 -17.63 -1.20 26.55
C TRP A 114 -18.82 -0.30 26.86
N TYR A 115 -19.96 -0.90 27.22
CA TYR A 115 -21.19 -0.17 27.39
C TYR A 115 -21.99 -0.71 28.58
N ARG A 116 -22.57 0.22 29.34
CA ARG A 116 -23.55 -0.07 30.40
C ARG A 116 -24.73 0.85 30.21
N ASN A 117 -25.92 0.27 30.18
CA ASN A 117 -27.16 1.02 30.16
C ASN A 117 -28.19 0.30 31.05
N SER A 118 -28.97 1.08 31.78
CA SER A 118 -30.08 0.62 32.62
C SER A 118 -31.43 0.59 31.89
N GLN A 119 -31.48 1.12 30.67
CA GLN A 119 -32.68 1.14 29.81
C GLN A 119 -32.82 -0.13 28.95
N GLU A 120 -33.89 -0.17 28.16
CA GLU A 120 -34.19 -1.24 27.22
C GLU A 120 -33.03 -1.52 26.24
N LYS A 121 -32.85 -2.81 25.92
CA LYS A 121 -31.81 -3.26 25.00
C LYS A 121 -32.17 -2.83 23.57
N LYS A 122 -31.28 -2.08 22.94
CA LYS A 122 -31.34 -1.69 21.53
C LYS A 122 -29.95 -1.79 20.90
N HIS A 123 -29.87 -1.74 19.57
CA HIS A 123 -28.58 -1.59 18.90
C HIS A 123 -27.95 -0.24 19.26
N VAL A 124 -26.64 -0.28 19.52
CA VAL A 124 -25.82 0.88 19.88
C VAL A 124 -24.53 0.81 19.08
N TRP A 125 -24.25 1.85 18.31
CA TRP A 125 -23.07 1.91 17.46
C TRP A 125 -21.80 2.12 18.28
N PHE A 126 -20.82 1.26 18.05
CA PHE A 126 -19.53 1.31 18.75
C PHE A 126 -18.77 2.61 18.46
N GLY A 127 -18.57 2.95 17.20
CA GLY A 127 -17.80 4.13 16.80
C GLY A 127 -18.48 5.49 17.05
N GLU A 128 -19.81 5.50 17.18
CA GLU A 128 -20.59 6.73 17.26
C GLU A 128 -21.09 7.05 18.68
N THR A 129 -21.57 6.04 19.43
CA THR A 129 -22.27 6.27 20.70
C THR A 129 -21.44 5.88 21.93
N ILE A 130 -20.59 4.85 21.82
CA ILE A 130 -19.88 4.29 22.97
C ILE A 130 -18.64 5.14 23.27
N ASN A 131 -18.48 5.60 24.51
CA ASN A 131 -17.30 6.36 24.92
C ASN A 131 -16.00 5.55 24.74
N GLY A 132 -15.05 6.12 24.01
CA GLY A 132 -13.79 5.47 23.62
C GLY A 132 -13.94 4.43 22.51
N GLY A 133 -15.13 4.27 21.93
CA GLY A 133 -15.32 3.55 20.68
C GLY A 133 -14.91 4.41 19.49
N THR A 134 -14.49 3.76 18.41
CA THR A 134 -14.06 4.40 17.17
C THR A 134 -14.58 3.62 15.97
N GLU A 135 -14.72 4.29 14.84
CA GLU A 135 -14.87 3.61 13.55
C GLU A 135 -13.59 2.84 13.19
N PHE A 136 -13.72 1.84 12.31
CA PHE A 136 -12.58 1.05 11.87
C PHE A 136 -11.77 1.83 10.82
N GLY A 137 -10.51 2.11 11.14
CA GLY A 137 -9.54 2.68 10.20
C GLY A 137 -8.84 1.58 9.40
N TYR A 138 -8.41 1.91 8.18
CA TYR A 138 -7.58 1.05 7.32
C TYR A 138 -6.28 1.75 6.90
N ASN A 139 -6.04 2.95 7.41
CA ASN A 139 -4.83 3.72 7.16
C ASN A 139 -3.78 3.42 8.24
N ASP A 140 -2.50 3.48 7.86
CA ASP A 140 -1.41 3.66 8.82
C ASP A 140 -1.37 5.13 9.30
N GLU A 141 -0.64 5.41 10.37
CA GLU A 141 -0.39 6.75 10.92
C GLU A 141 0.26 7.69 9.90
N THR A 142 0.89 7.15 8.85
CA THR A 142 1.60 7.92 7.83
C THR A 142 0.70 8.50 6.73
N LEU A 143 -0.55 8.07 6.63
CA LEU A 143 -1.47 8.48 5.56
C LEU A 143 -2.71 9.15 6.13
N SER A 144 -3.11 10.26 5.52
CA SER A 144 -4.35 10.93 5.90
C SER A 144 -5.57 10.07 5.52
N PRO A 145 -6.68 10.16 6.27
CA PRO A 145 -7.92 9.46 5.93
C PRO A 145 -8.43 9.74 4.51
N GLN A 146 -8.24 10.97 4.01
CA GLN A 146 -8.63 11.36 2.66
C GLN A 146 -7.81 10.66 1.58
N SER A 147 -6.49 10.53 1.79
CA SER A 147 -5.61 9.81 0.86
C SER A 147 -5.98 8.33 0.85
N MET A 148 -6.20 7.72 2.01
CA MET A 148 -6.64 6.34 2.12
C MET A 148 -8.02 6.11 1.46
N ALA A 149 -8.97 7.02 1.65
CA ALA A 149 -10.27 6.95 0.99
C ALA A 149 -10.13 6.97 -0.54
N THR A 150 -9.20 7.76 -1.07
CA THR A 150 -8.87 7.80 -2.51
C THR A 150 -8.31 6.47 -2.98
N GLN A 151 -7.33 5.91 -2.26
CA GLN A 151 -6.76 4.60 -2.59
C GLN A 151 -7.83 3.49 -2.58
N LEU A 152 -8.70 3.46 -1.57
CA LEU A 152 -9.81 2.51 -1.50
C LEU A 152 -10.85 2.71 -2.62
N ALA A 153 -11.07 3.94 -3.10
CA ALA A 153 -11.97 4.19 -4.23
C ALA A 153 -11.40 3.55 -5.52
N PHE A 154 -10.11 3.73 -5.80
CA PHE A 154 -9.46 3.08 -6.94
C PHE A 154 -9.41 1.56 -6.80
N MET A 155 -9.18 1.04 -5.59
CA MET A 155 -9.27 -0.41 -5.35
C MET A 155 -10.64 -0.99 -5.70
N ARG A 156 -11.72 -0.28 -5.37
CA ARG A 156 -13.08 -0.70 -5.74
C ARG A 156 -13.33 -0.66 -7.26
N LEU A 157 -12.66 0.23 -8.00
CA LEU A 157 -12.73 0.28 -9.47
C LEU A 157 -11.92 -0.85 -10.14
N LEU A 158 -10.86 -1.32 -9.48
CA LEU A 158 -9.93 -2.31 -10.02
C LEU A 158 -10.28 -3.75 -9.63
N ALA A 159 -11.23 -3.95 -8.72
CA ALA A 159 -11.65 -5.25 -8.23
C ALA A 159 -13.10 -5.58 -8.63
N ASN A 160 -13.37 -6.85 -8.90
CA ASN A 160 -14.72 -7.34 -9.20
C ASN A 160 -15.52 -7.70 -7.93
N GLN A 161 -14.83 -7.98 -6.82
CA GLN A 161 -15.41 -8.40 -5.56
C GLN A 161 -14.51 -7.96 -4.41
N ALA A 162 -15.12 -7.70 -3.24
CA ALA A 162 -14.44 -7.52 -1.98
C ALA A 162 -15.05 -8.45 -0.92
N VAL A 163 -14.24 -8.92 0.01
CA VAL A 163 -14.65 -9.76 1.14
C VAL A 163 -13.94 -9.24 2.39
N GLN A 164 -14.65 -9.26 3.52
CA GLN A 164 -14.08 -8.93 4.82
C GLN A 164 -14.65 -9.85 5.89
N ASN A 165 -13.78 -10.34 6.77
CA ASN A 165 -14.15 -11.10 7.94
C ASN A 165 -13.99 -10.25 9.20
N ILE A 166 -14.93 -10.39 10.15
CA ILE A 166 -14.91 -9.71 11.44
C ILE A 166 -15.26 -10.73 12.52
N THR A 167 -14.48 -10.74 13.60
CA THR A 167 -14.72 -11.62 14.76
C THR A 167 -15.27 -10.80 15.92
N TYR A 168 -16.44 -11.18 16.43
CA TYR A 168 -17.04 -10.60 17.62
C TYR A 168 -16.72 -11.44 18.86
N HIS A 169 -15.89 -10.89 19.76
CA HIS A 169 -15.61 -11.55 21.04
C HIS A 169 -16.67 -11.21 22.09
N CYS A 170 -17.30 -12.23 22.66
CA CYS A 170 -18.43 -12.07 23.57
C CYS A 170 -18.18 -12.63 24.98
N LYS A 171 -18.91 -12.08 25.95
CA LYS A 171 -19.14 -12.66 27.28
C LYS A 171 -20.52 -12.22 27.75
N ASN A 172 -21.45 -13.16 27.90
CA ASN A 172 -22.87 -12.87 28.20
C ASN A 172 -23.50 -11.87 27.21
N SER A 173 -23.15 -11.96 25.93
CA SER A 173 -23.61 -11.07 24.86
C SER A 173 -23.85 -11.89 23.61
N ILE A 174 -25.08 -11.88 23.09
CA ILE A 174 -25.44 -12.62 21.88
C ILE A 174 -24.90 -11.88 20.66
N ALA A 175 -24.30 -12.62 19.72
CA ALA A 175 -23.74 -12.03 18.50
C ALA A 175 -24.60 -12.28 17.26
N TYR A 176 -25.23 -13.46 17.17
CA TYR A 176 -26.02 -13.85 16.00
C TYR A 176 -27.27 -14.65 16.39
N MET A 177 -27.16 -15.96 16.65
CA MET A 177 -28.29 -16.78 17.07
C MET A 177 -28.61 -16.58 18.55
N ASP A 178 -29.86 -16.41 18.92
CA ASP A 178 -30.31 -16.52 20.31
C ASP A 178 -30.77 -17.97 20.55
N ALA A 179 -29.98 -18.77 21.26
CA ALA A 179 -30.28 -20.19 21.46
C ALA A 179 -31.54 -20.42 22.30
N GLU A 180 -31.87 -19.52 23.22
CA GLU A 180 -33.03 -19.64 24.10
C GLU A 180 -34.33 -19.40 23.32
N ASN A 181 -34.31 -18.43 22.40
CA ASN A 181 -35.51 -18.01 21.65
C ASN A 181 -35.54 -18.51 20.20
N GLY A 182 -34.48 -19.17 19.72
CA GLY A 182 -34.38 -19.76 18.39
C GLY A 182 -34.52 -18.76 17.24
N ASN A 183 -34.00 -17.54 17.38
CA ASN A 183 -34.12 -16.49 16.36
C ASN A 183 -32.90 -15.55 16.31
N LEU A 184 -32.85 -14.68 15.28
CA LEU A 184 -31.74 -13.76 15.02
C LEU A 184 -32.01 -12.31 15.43
N LYS A 185 -33.06 -12.06 16.24
CA LYS A 185 -33.49 -10.68 16.59
C LYS A 185 -32.47 -9.91 17.42
N LYS A 186 -31.52 -10.60 18.03
CA LYS A 186 -30.43 -10.02 18.83
C LYS A 186 -29.09 -9.98 18.09
N ALA A 187 -29.05 -10.37 16.82
CA ALA A 187 -27.83 -10.37 16.02
C ALA A 187 -27.24 -8.96 15.89
N VAL A 188 -25.91 -8.87 15.82
CA VAL A 188 -25.21 -7.60 15.63
C VAL A 188 -25.51 -6.98 14.27
N LEU A 189 -25.31 -5.66 14.18
CA LEU A 189 -25.34 -4.91 12.94
C LEU A 189 -23.92 -4.51 12.54
N LEU A 190 -23.63 -4.51 11.24
CA LEU A 190 -22.38 -4.00 10.68
C LEU A 190 -22.69 -2.82 9.77
N GLN A 191 -21.90 -1.75 9.86
CA GLN A 191 -22.04 -0.59 8.99
C GLN A 191 -21.06 -0.70 7.82
N GLY A 192 -21.57 -0.63 6.59
CA GLY A 192 -20.77 -0.56 5.38
C GLY A 192 -20.21 0.84 5.12
N SER A 193 -19.19 0.96 4.27
CA SER A 193 -18.53 2.24 3.98
C SER A 193 -19.37 3.25 3.18
N ASN A 194 -20.57 2.86 2.75
CA ASN A 194 -21.51 3.65 1.98
C ASN A 194 -22.83 3.87 2.74
N ASP A 195 -22.75 3.86 4.07
CA ASP A 195 -23.86 4.00 5.01
C ASP A 195 -24.93 2.91 4.94
N VAL A 196 -24.63 1.80 4.27
CA VAL A 196 -25.53 0.64 4.19
C VAL A 196 -25.28 -0.29 5.37
N GLU A 197 -26.35 -0.56 6.12
CA GLU A 197 -26.33 -1.56 7.18
C GLU A 197 -26.37 -2.98 6.62
N LEU A 198 -25.48 -3.83 7.13
CA LEU A 198 -25.50 -5.27 6.90
C LEU A 198 -26.12 -5.97 8.11
N ARG A 199 -27.09 -6.86 7.84
CA ARG A 199 -27.98 -7.47 8.84
C ARG A 199 -27.91 -8.99 8.81
N ALA A 200 -28.39 -9.65 9.85
CA ALA A 200 -28.55 -11.11 9.86
C ALA A 200 -29.74 -11.60 9.00
N GLU A 201 -30.80 -10.79 8.92
CA GLU A 201 -32.03 -11.10 8.18
C GLU A 201 -32.45 -9.89 7.33
N GLY A 202 -33.21 -10.15 6.25
CA GLY A 202 -33.75 -9.11 5.37
C GLY A 202 -33.40 -9.34 3.90
N ASN A 203 -33.10 -8.26 3.18
CA ASN A 203 -32.70 -8.34 1.78
C ASN A 203 -31.35 -9.06 1.66
N SER A 204 -31.29 -10.16 0.92
CA SER A 204 -30.11 -11.02 0.78
C SER A 204 -28.88 -10.32 0.22
N ARG A 205 -29.02 -9.18 -0.45
CA ARG A 205 -27.89 -8.36 -0.90
C ARG A 205 -27.17 -7.62 0.23
N PHE A 206 -27.83 -7.47 1.39
CA PHE A 206 -27.34 -6.74 2.55
C PHE A 206 -27.31 -7.62 3.81
N THR A 207 -27.28 -8.94 3.63
CA THR A 207 -27.10 -9.89 4.73
C THR A 207 -25.68 -10.42 4.79
N PHE A 208 -25.10 -10.47 5.99
CA PHE A 208 -23.81 -11.14 6.21
C PHE A 208 -24.00 -12.63 6.48
N SER A 209 -22.96 -13.42 6.21
CA SER A 209 -22.90 -14.86 6.57
C SER A 209 -22.01 -15.08 7.78
N VAL A 210 -22.34 -16.09 8.60
CA VAL A 210 -21.55 -16.47 9.77
C VAL A 210 -20.76 -17.74 9.48
N LEU A 211 -19.45 -17.70 9.77
CA LEU A 211 -18.56 -18.85 9.59
C LEU A 211 -18.59 -19.79 10.80
N GLU A 212 -18.69 -19.23 12.01
CA GLU A 212 -18.76 -19.94 13.29
C GLU A 212 -19.52 -19.07 14.31
N ASP A 213 -20.41 -19.65 15.11
CA ASP A 213 -21.15 -18.96 16.18
C ASP A 213 -20.94 -19.66 17.53
N GLY A 214 -20.25 -18.96 18.45
CA GLY A 214 -20.03 -19.37 19.83
C GLY A 214 -20.65 -18.41 20.85
N CYS A 215 -21.53 -17.51 20.41
CA CYS A 215 -22.11 -16.43 21.20
C CYS A 215 -23.65 -16.50 21.16
N SER A 216 -24.19 -17.68 21.45
CA SER A 216 -25.62 -18.00 21.33
C SER A 216 -26.41 -17.94 22.64
#